data_AF-A0A561PZE4-F1
#
_entry.id   AF-A0A561PZE4-F1
#
_cell.length_a   1.000
_cell.length_b   1.000
_cell.length_c   1.000
_cell.angle_alpha   90.00
_cell.angle_beta   90.00
_cell.angle_gamma   90.00
#
_symmetry.space_group_name_H-M   'P 1'
#
loop_
_entity.id
_entity.type
_entity.pdbx_description
1 polymer ?
#
loop_
_entity_poly.entity_id
_entity_poly.type
_entity_poly.pdbx_seq_one_letter_code
_entity_poly.pdbx_strand_id
1 'polypeptide(L)'
;MNRPFPILGVMMLAVLWFGILLFADRGSFSVHMVVHMGVVAGAAPLIALGLSGTQLDFTAGRFWLTPLLASITELFAVWGWHIPAMRTVSENMLVFAIAEQLMFLAAGLTLWLSCFGGAASGREGRRLAGVFGLLFTSMHMTLLGALLALSPRPLYGEAEVSCFGIPISAAADQQTGGVVMLLIGAVVYLAGGVALLAGTLNAPVGHRIREESR
;
A
#
# COMPACT_ATOMS: atom_id res chain seq x y z
N MET A 1 -6.57 7.64 25.12
CA MET A 1 -5.68 8.60 24.44
C MET A 1 -6.05 8.61 22.97
N ASN A 2 -6.76 9.64 22.50
CA ASN A 2 -7.29 9.71 21.14
C ASN A 2 -6.12 9.85 20.16
N ARG A 3 -5.74 8.76 19.50
CA ARG A 3 -4.79 8.84 18.37
C ARG A 3 -5.56 9.46 17.21
N PRO A 4 -5.14 10.62 16.64
CA PRO A 4 -5.85 11.24 15.52
C PRO A 4 -5.61 10.50 14.18
N PHE A 5 -4.58 9.66 14.11
CA PHE A 5 -4.15 8.93 12.91
C PHE A 5 -5.26 8.12 12.19
N PRO A 6 -6.09 7.30 12.85
CA PRO A 6 -7.15 6.56 12.17
C PRO A 6 -8.22 7.48 11.59
N ILE A 7 -8.53 8.60 12.26
CA ILE A 7 -9.47 9.61 11.73
C ILE A 7 -8.89 10.23 10.47
N LEU A 8 -7.61 10.62 10.50
CA LEU A 8 -6.93 11.19 9.33
C LEU A 8 -6.89 10.20 8.15
N GLY A 9 -6.60 8.93 8.42
CA GLY A 9 -6.61 7.89 7.39
C GLY A 9 -7.99 7.65 6.79
N VAL A 10 -9.05 7.64 7.60
CA VAL A 10 -10.44 7.53 7.11
C VAL A 10 -10.86 8.78 6.33
N MET A 11 -10.47 9.97 6.77
CA MET A 11 -10.71 11.21 6.01
C MET A 11 -9.99 11.17 4.66
N MET A 12 -8.76 10.67 4.62
CA MET A 12 -8.02 10.47 3.37
C MET A 12 -8.76 9.50 2.44
N LEU A 13 -9.25 8.36 2.93
CA LEU A 13 -10.07 7.44 2.13
C LEU A 13 -11.33 8.12 1.59
N ALA A 14 -12.01 8.91 2.41
CA ALA A 14 -13.21 9.62 2.00
C ALA A 14 -12.91 10.61 0.85
N VAL A 15 -11.80 11.34 0.94
CA VAL A 15 -11.36 12.24 -0.15
C VAL A 15 -10.99 11.45 -1.41
N LEU A 16 -10.24 10.37 -1.29
CA LEU A 16 -9.81 9.56 -2.44
C LEU A 16 -11.00 8.92 -3.17
N TRP A 17 -11.95 8.34 -2.44
CA TRP A 17 -13.08 7.62 -3.04
C TRP A 17 -14.23 8.55 -3.45
N PHE A 18 -14.66 9.45 -2.56
CA PHE A 18 -15.82 10.30 -2.83
C PHE A 18 -15.44 11.65 -3.45
N GLY A 19 -14.22 12.13 -3.22
CA GLY A 19 -13.75 13.41 -3.76
C GLY A 19 -13.03 13.29 -5.10
N ILE A 20 -12.33 12.19 -5.36
CA ILE A 20 -11.58 11.98 -6.61
C ILE A 20 -12.24 10.92 -7.47
N LEU A 21 -12.30 9.66 -7.00
CA LEU A 21 -12.72 8.52 -7.84
C LEU A 21 -14.14 8.66 -8.39
N LEU A 22 -15.06 9.24 -7.62
CA LEU A 22 -16.46 9.45 -8.03
C LEU A 22 -16.60 10.40 -9.24
N PHE A 23 -15.70 11.38 -9.35
CA PHE A 23 -15.76 12.44 -10.38
C PHE A 23 -14.73 12.26 -11.49
N ALA A 24 -13.82 11.30 -11.33
CA ALA A 24 -12.77 11.03 -12.29
C ALA A 24 -13.26 10.20 -13.48
N ASP A 25 -12.58 10.36 -14.61
CA ASP A 25 -12.66 9.42 -15.71
C ASP A 25 -12.08 8.07 -15.26
N ARG A 26 -12.90 7.01 -15.32
CA ARG A 26 -12.48 5.64 -14.96
C ARG A 26 -11.44 5.09 -15.93
N GLY A 27 -11.35 5.64 -17.15
CA GLY A 27 -10.30 5.31 -18.11
C GLY A 27 -8.93 5.85 -17.72
N SER A 28 -8.84 6.87 -16.86
CA SER A 28 -7.55 7.44 -16.46
C SER A 28 -6.78 6.50 -15.52
N PHE A 29 -5.69 5.97 -16.03
CA PHE A 29 -4.69 5.22 -15.30
C PHE A 29 -3.95 6.10 -14.29
N SER A 30 -3.62 7.35 -14.60
CA SER A 30 -2.97 8.25 -13.64
C SER A 30 -3.83 8.50 -12.41
N VAL A 31 -5.11 8.82 -12.59
CA VAL A 31 -6.02 9.06 -11.47
C VAL A 31 -6.17 7.79 -10.63
N HIS A 32 -6.32 6.65 -11.30
CA HIS A 32 -6.34 5.35 -10.65
C HIS A 32 -5.06 5.09 -9.82
N MET A 33 -3.87 5.42 -10.34
CA MET A 33 -2.59 5.30 -9.61
C MET A 33 -2.49 6.24 -8.41
N VAL A 34 -2.96 7.49 -8.53
CA VAL A 34 -3.01 8.42 -7.40
C VAL A 34 -3.91 7.88 -6.29
N VAL A 35 -5.10 7.39 -6.64
CA VAL A 35 -6.04 6.81 -5.66
C VAL A 35 -5.47 5.53 -5.05
N HIS A 36 -4.98 4.60 -5.86
CA HIS A 36 -4.36 3.36 -5.42
C HIS A 36 -3.23 3.63 -4.41
N MET A 37 -2.24 4.46 -4.79
CA MET A 37 -1.12 4.80 -3.93
C MET A 37 -1.56 5.57 -2.68
N GLY A 38 -2.55 6.44 -2.80
CA GLY A 38 -3.16 7.11 -1.66
C GLY A 38 -3.79 6.13 -0.66
N VAL A 39 -4.45 5.07 -1.15
CA VAL A 39 -5.04 4.02 -0.30
C VAL A 39 -3.95 3.18 0.37
N VAL A 40 -3.03 2.58 -0.39
CA VAL A 40 -2.07 1.59 0.14
C VAL A 40 -0.89 2.19 0.91
N ALA A 41 -0.44 3.37 0.49
CA ALA A 41 0.75 4.03 1.03
C ALA A 41 0.42 5.26 1.89
N GLY A 42 -0.81 5.78 1.83
CA GLY A 42 -1.25 6.91 2.66
C GLY A 42 -2.22 6.50 3.76
N ALA A 43 -3.44 6.13 3.37
CA ALA A 43 -4.51 5.85 4.32
C ALA A 43 -4.27 4.59 5.15
N ALA A 44 -3.85 3.49 4.52
CA ALA A 44 -3.59 2.23 5.21
C ALA A 44 -2.56 2.35 6.35
N PRO A 45 -1.36 2.95 6.18
CA PRO A 45 -0.43 3.10 7.28
C PRO A 45 -0.96 4.02 8.40
N LEU A 46 -1.68 5.10 8.07
CA LEU A 46 -2.29 5.98 9.07
C LEU A 46 -3.33 5.25 9.93
N ILE A 47 -4.18 4.44 9.29
CA ILE A 47 -5.16 3.61 9.99
C ILE A 47 -4.43 2.55 10.83
N ALA A 48 -3.46 1.84 10.25
CA ALA A 48 -2.70 0.81 10.94
C ALA A 48 -1.97 1.33 12.18
N LEU A 49 -1.38 2.53 12.13
CA LEU A 49 -0.76 3.19 13.29
C LEU A 49 -1.78 3.46 14.42
N GLY A 50 -3.02 3.77 14.06
CA GLY A 50 -4.12 3.96 15.02
C GLY A 50 -4.59 2.66 15.67
N LEU A 51 -4.71 1.60 14.86
CA LEU A 51 -5.27 0.31 15.27
C LEU A 51 -4.25 -0.62 15.92
N SER A 52 -2.96 -0.49 15.60
CA SER A 52 -1.93 -1.40 16.08
C SER A 52 -1.87 -1.46 17.61
N GLY A 53 -1.89 -2.69 18.15
CA GLY A 53 -1.91 -2.96 19.58
C GLY A 53 -3.22 -2.63 20.30
N THR A 54 -4.31 -2.33 19.57
CA THR A 54 -5.66 -2.20 20.12
C THR A 54 -6.46 -3.50 19.94
N GLN A 55 -7.69 -3.58 20.46
CA GLN A 55 -8.59 -4.73 20.23
C GLN A 55 -8.99 -4.89 18.75
N LEU A 56 -8.81 -3.85 17.93
CA LEU A 56 -9.11 -3.86 16.50
C LEU A 56 -7.92 -4.30 15.64
N ASP A 57 -6.77 -4.61 16.26
CA ASP A 57 -5.62 -5.19 15.57
C ASP A 57 -5.87 -6.68 15.30
N PHE A 58 -6.43 -6.99 14.13
CA PHE A 58 -6.72 -8.37 13.72
C PHE A 58 -5.46 -9.18 13.40
N THR A 59 -4.28 -8.54 13.32
CA THR A 59 -3.01 -9.25 13.14
C THR A 59 -2.40 -9.69 14.49
N ALA A 60 -2.86 -9.08 15.59
CA ALA A 60 -2.41 -9.41 16.93
C ALA A 60 -2.79 -10.86 17.29
N GLY A 61 -1.80 -11.63 17.76
CA GLY A 61 -1.98 -13.04 18.13
C GLY A 61 -2.06 -14.02 16.95
N ARG A 62 -1.99 -13.55 15.70
CA ARG A 62 -2.03 -14.41 14.50
C ARG A 62 -0.61 -14.66 13.99
N PHE A 63 0.05 -15.68 14.55
CA PHE A 63 1.47 -15.96 14.28
C PHE A 63 1.81 -16.24 12.81
N TRP A 64 0.83 -16.70 12.01
CA TRP A 64 1.03 -16.95 10.58
C TRP A 64 0.96 -15.69 9.70
N LEU A 65 0.33 -14.61 10.18
CA LEU A 65 0.31 -13.33 9.46
C LEU A 65 1.61 -12.57 9.74
N THR A 66 2.67 -13.04 9.08
CA THR A 66 3.98 -12.40 9.11
C THR A 66 4.01 -11.23 8.11
N PRO A 67 4.84 -10.19 8.35
CA PRO A 67 4.99 -9.10 7.40
C PRO A 67 5.41 -9.53 6.00
N LEU A 68 6.25 -10.57 5.90
CA LEU A 68 6.65 -11.12 4.61
C LEU A 68 5.46 -11.75 3.88
N LEU A 69 4.64 -12.55 4.57
CA LEU A 69 3.45 -13.15 3.95
C LEU A 69 2.41 -12.10 3.55
N ALA A 70 2.24 -11.07 4.38
CA ALA A 70 1.37 -9.93 4.06
C ALA A 70 1.87 -9.19 2.81
N SER A 71 3.18 -8.96 2.67
CA SER A 71 3.74 -8.37 1.47
C SER A 71 3.62 -9.27 0.23
N ILE A 72 3.73 -10.59 0.37
CA ILE A 72 3.50 -11.52 -0.75
C ILE A 72 2.02 -11.49 -1.19
N THR A 73 1.11 -11.41 -0.23
CA THR A 73 -0.33 -11.30 -0.53
C THR A 73 -0.63 -9.97 -1.23
N GLU A 74 0.01 -8.90 -0.78
CA GLU A 74 -0.11 -7.58 -1.39
C GLU A 74 0.49 -7.56 -2.82
N LEU A 75 1.64 -8.20 -3.05
CA LEU A 75 2.21 -8.43 -4.38
C LEU A 75 1.17 -9.03 -5.33
N PHE A 76 0.54 -10.16 -4.95
CA PHE A 76 -0.43 -10.82 -5.82
C PHE A 76 -1.69 -10.00 -6.04
N ALA A 77 -2.17 -9.30 -5.01
CA ALA A 77 -3.31 -8.40 -5.14
C ALA A 77 -2.99 -7.26 -6.13
N VAL A 78 -1.87 -6.56 -5.95
CA VAL A 78 -1.47 -5.45 -6.80
C VAL A 78 -1.22 -5.91 -8.23
N TRP A 79 -0.38 -6.91 -8.43
CA TRP A 79 -0.04 -7.37 -9.78
C TRP A 79 -1.25 -7.95 -10.51
N GLY A 80 -2.13 -8.67 -9.81
CA GLY A 80 -3.35 -9.22 -10.38
C GLY A 80 -4.27 -8.13 -10.95
N TRP A 81 -4.47 -7.04 -10.21
CA TRP A 81 -5.30 -5.91 -10.66
C TRP A 81 -4.65 -5.09 -11.79
N HIS A 82 -3.32 -5.13 -11.91
CA HIS A 82 -2.59 -4.49 -13.00
C HIS A 82 -2.50 -5.35 -14.28
N ILE A 83 -3.04 -6.57 -14.30
CA ILE A 83 -3.18 -7.30 -15.56
C ILE A 83 -4.15 -6.54 -16.46
N PRO A 84 -3.82 -6.23 -17.74
CA PRO A 84 -4.69 -5.43 -18.62
C PRO A 84 -6.14 -5.89 -18.66
N ALA A 85 -6.39 -7.20 -18.76
CA ALA A 85 -7.73 -7.77 -18.74
C ALA A 85 -8.51 -7.47 -17.46
N MET A 86 -7.86 -7.57 -16.29
CA MET A 86 -8.48 -7.25 -14.99
C MET A 86 -8.76 -5.75 -14.88
N ARG A 87 -7.83 -4.92 -15.37
CA ARG A 87 -8.00 -3.47 -15.38
C ARG A 87 -9.15 -3.03 -16.27
N THR A 88 -9.33 -3.65 -17.44
CA THR A 88 -10.49 -3.40 -18.33
C THR A 88 -11.80 -3.79 -17.64
N VAL A 89 -11.82 -4.90 -16.89
CA VAL A 89 -13.01 -5.30 -16.12
C VAL A 89 -13.34 -4.29 -15.03
N SER A 90 -12.35 -3.86 -14.24
CA SER A 90 -12.50 -2.84 -13.21
C SER A 90 -13.04 -1.52 -13.77
N GLU A 91 -12.50 -1.09 -14.92
CA GLU A 91 -12.93 0.13 -15.62
C GLU A 91 -14.42 0.15 -15.92
N ASN A 92 -14.89 -0.94 -16.52
CA ASN A 92 -16.22 -1.03 -17.12
C ASN A 92 -17.28 -1.40 -16.07
N MET A 93 -16.90 -2.16 -15.04
CA MET A 93 -17.83 -2.70 -14.05
C MET A 93 -17.56 -2.13 -12.66
N LEU A 94 -18.47 -1.27 -12.17
CA LEU A 94 -18.35 -0.62 -10.87
C LEU A 94 -18.12 -1.61 -9.70
N VAL A 95 -18.76 -2.78 -9.75
CA VAL A 95 -18.58 -3.81 -8.70
C VAL A 95 -17.13 -4.29 -8.61
N PHE A 96 -16.43 -4.42 -9.74
CA PHE A 96 -15.03 -4.83 -9.78
C PHE A 96 -14.11 -3.66 -9.37
N ALA A 97 -14.44 -2.42 -9.74
CA ALA A 97 -13.73 -1.24 -9.23
C ALA A 97 -13.80 -1.12 -7.70
N ILE A 98 -14.97 -1.37 -7.11
CA ILE A 98 -15.12 -1.39 -5.65
C ILE A 98 -14.32 -2.55 -5.04
N ALA A 99 -14.42 -3.75 -5.62
CA ALA A 99 -13.69 -4.91 -5.14
C ALA A 99 -12.17 -4.69 -5.16
N GLU A 100 -11.64 -4.11 -6.23
CA GLU A 100 -10.25 -3.71 -6.39
C GLU A 100 -9.81 -2.76 -5.27
N GLN A 101 -10.54 -1.66 -5.05
CA GLN A 101 -10.21 -0.67 -4.01
C GLN A 101 -10.25 -1.28 -2.60
N LEU A 102 -11.23 -2.14 -2.33
CA LEU A 102 -11.32 -2.85 -1.05
C LEU A 102 -10.18 -3.85 -0.86
N MET A 103 -9.77 -4.55 -1.93
CA MET A 103 -8.62 -5.46 -1.89
C MET A 103 -7.31 -4.71 -1.65
N PHE A 104 -7.11 -3.55 -2.28
CA PHE A 104 -5.96 -2.69 -2.01
C PHE A 104 -5.93 -2.22 -0.56
N LEU A 105 -7.06 -1.73 -0.04
CA LEU A 105 -7.14 -1.31 1.37
C LEU A 105 -6.87 -2.48 2.31
N ALA A 106 -7.47 -3.66 2.07
CA ALA A 106 -7.30 -4.84 2.91
C ALA A 106 -5.84 -5.35 2.89
N ALA A 107 -5.22 -5.42 1.70
CA ALA A 107 -3.83 -5.84 1.55
C ALA A 107 -2.88 -4.84 2.24
N GLY A 108 -3.07 -3.54 2.01
CA GLY A 108 -2.28 -2.48 2.64
C GLY A 108 -2.42 -2.48 4.17
N LEU A 109 -3.64 -2.56 4.69
CA LEU A 109 -3.89 -2.63 6.14
C LEU A 109 -3.22 -3.87 6.74
N THR A 110 -3.36 -5.03 6.11
CA THR A 110 -2.75 -6.28 6.59
C THR A 110 -1.23 -6.16 6.62
N LEU A 111 -0.62 -5.60 5.59
CA LEU A 111 0.82 -5.33 5.54
C LEU A 111 1.25 -4.41 6.68
N TRP A 112 0.70 -3.19 6.78
CA TRP A 112 1.12 -2.22 7.78
C TRP A 112 0.82 -2.68 9.22
N LEU A 113 -0.33 -3.30 9.46
CA LEU A 113 -0.63 -3.89 10.77
C LEU A 113 0.32 -5.03 11.11
N SER A 114 0.65 -5.90 10.17
CA SER A 114 1.60 -6.99 10.45
C SER A 114 3.00 -6.45 10.82
N CYS A 115 3.42 -5.35 10.20
CA CYS A 115 4.67 -4.63 10.47
C CYS A 115 4.68 -3.92 11.84
N PHE A 116 3.56 -3.32 12.26
CA PHE A 116 3.45 -2.57 13.52
C PHE A 116 3.02 -3.44 14.72
N GLY A 117 2.09 -4.38 14.50
CA GLY A 117 1.26 -5.11 15.46
C GLY A 117 1.87 -6.39 16.06
N GLY A 118 3.12 -6.32 16.51
CA GLY A 118 3.65 -7.37 17.38
C GLY A 118 3.10 -7.21 18.80
N ALA A 119 2.30 -8.17 19.28
CA ALA A 119 2.07 -8.38 20.71
C ALA A 119 3.40 -8.34 21.50
N ALA A 120 3.36 -8.03 22.80
CA ALA A 120 4.55 -7.79 23.60
C ALA A 120 5.63 -8.90 23.51
N SER A 121 5.25 -10.15 23.19
CA SER A 121 6.17 -11.26 22.90
C SER A 121 6.60 -11.33 21.43
N GLY A 122 7.90 -11.44 21.16
CA GLY A 122 8.45 -11.65 19.80
C GLY A 122 8.52 -10.41 18.91
N ARG A 123 8.38 -9.21 19.50
CA ARG A 123 8.36 -7.91 18.81
C ARG A 123 9.62 -7.61 18.00
N GLU A 124 10.80 -8.09 18.42
CA GLU A 124 12.07 -7.86 17.70
C GLU A 124 12.13 -8.65 16.38
N GLY A 125 11.83 -9.95 16.42
CA GLY A 125 11.78 -10.78 15.21
C GLY A 125 10.73 -10.30 14.20
N ARG A 126 9.56 -9.85 14.68
CA ARG A 126 8.52 -9.27 13.81
C ARG A 126 8.93 -7.93 13.20
N ARG A 127 9.69 -7.10 13.91
CA ARG A 127 10.21 -5.83 13.36
C ARG A 127 11.19 -6.08 12.23
N LEU A 128 12.14 -7.01 12.39
CA LEU A 128 13.06 -7.40 11.32
C LEU A 128 12.31 -7.97 10.12
N ALA A 129 11.35 -8.87 10.34
CA ALA A 129 10.47 -9.36 9.28
C ALA A 129 9.70 -8.20 8.60
N GLY A 130 9.29 -7.18 9.36
CA GLY A 130 8.66 -5.96 8.86
C GLY A 130 9.57 -5.13 7.95
N VAL A 131 10.86 -5.02 8.27
CA VAL A 131 11.86 -4.39 7.39
C VAL A 131 11.91 -5.11 6.05
N PHE A 132 12.04 -6.44 6.06
CA PHE A 132 12.07 -7.24 4.83
C PHE A 132 10.75 -7.18 4.05
N GLY A 133 9.62 -7.24 4.75
CA GLY A 133 8.29 -7.11 4.15
C GLY A 133 8.15 -5.80 3.38
N LEU A 134 8.40 -4.66 4.05
CA LEU A 134 8.28 -3.35 3.41
C LEU A 134 9.32 -3.11 2.32
N LEU A 135 10.56 -3.62 2.48
CA LEU A 135 11.57 -3.55 1.43
C LEU A 135 11.13 -4.35 0.20
N PHE A 136 10.61 -5.57 0.39
CA PHE A 136 10.07 -6.38 -0.69
C PHE A 136 8.88 -5.69 -1.38
N THR A 137 7.98 -5.07 -0.60
CA THR A 137 6.89 -4.25 -1.15
C THR A 137 7.42 -3.12 -2.02
N SER A 138 8.40 -2.38 -1.50
CA SER A 138 9.04 -1.29 -2.24
C SER A 138 9.62 -1.79 -3.57
N MET A 139 10.32 -2.93 -3.57
CA MET A 139 10.93 -3.50 -4.77
C MET A 139 9.91 -3.83 -5.86
N HIS A 140 8.83 -4.55 -5.54
CA HIS A 140 7.88 -4.92 -6.59
C HIS A 140 6.97 -3.76 -7.02
N MET A 141 6.65 -2.82 -6.12
CA MET A 141 5.89 -1.61 -6.44
C MET A 141 6.67 -0.69 -7.39
N THR A 142 7.97 -0.51 -7.11
CA THR A 142 8.87 0.26 -7.98
C THR A 142 9.14 -0.43 -9.31
N LEU A 143 9.32 -1.76 -9.30
CA LEU A 143 9.45 -2.54 -10.53
C LEU A 143 8.22 -2.40 -11.42
N LEU A 144 7.01 -2.60 -10.85
CA LEU A 144 5.77 -2.48 -11.61
C LEU A 144 5.59 -1.04 -12.13
N GLY A 145 5.80 -0.03 -11.28
CA GLY A 145 5.78 1.37 -11.70
C GLY A 145 6.77 1.66 -12.84
N ALA A 146 7.99 1.12 -12.79
CA ALA A 146 8.99 1.28 -13.85
C ALA A 146 8.56 0.62 -15.16
N LEU A 147 8.00 -0.60 -15.10
CA LEU A 147 7.49 -1.29 -16.29
C LEU A 147 6.39 -0.49 -16.98
N LEU A 148 5.51 0.13 -16.20
CA LEU A 148 4.42 0.97 -16.71
C LEU A 148 4.91 2.31 -17.26
N ALA A 149 5.83 2.97 -16.53
CA ALA A 149 6.44 4.25 -16.87
C ALA A 149 7.33 4.19 -18.12
N LEU A 150 7.99 3.07 -18.35
CA LEU A 150 8.95 2.89 -19.44
C LEU A 150 8.39 2.07 -20.60
N SER A 151 7.12 1.68 -20.56
CA SER A 151 6.50 0.92 -21.65
C SER A 151 6.44 1.79 -22.92
N PRO A 152 6.94 1.27 -24.07
CA PRO A 152 6.91 1.99 -25.34
C PRO A 152 5.52 2.02 -25.99
N ARG A 153 4.59 1.18 -25.52
CA ARG A 153 3.21 1.10 -25.99
C ARG A 153 2.25 1.19 -24.81
N PRO A 154 1.07 1.84 -24.98
CA PRO A 154 0.04 1.82 -23.97
C PRO A 154 -0.49 0.39 -23.79
N LEU A 155 -0.53 -0.06 -22.54
CA LEU A 155 -1.14 -1.32 -22.09
C LEU A 155 -2.59 -1.10 -21.62
N TYR A 156 -2.91 0.13 -21.22
CA TYR A 156 -4.24 0.54 -20.77
C TYR A 156 -4.74 1.75 -21.56
N GLY A 157 -6.06 1.88 -21.64
CA GLY A 157 -6.75 2.99 -22.28
C GLY A 157 -6.81 2.88 -23.81
N GLU A 158 -7.73 3.64 -24.39
CA GLU A 158 -7.84 3.88 -25.83
C GLU A 158 -7.24 5.27 -26.14
N ALA A 159 -6.95 5.55 -27.42
CA ALA A 159 -6.13 6.66 -27.92
C ALA A 159 -6.00 7.94 -27.03
N GLU A 160 -7.11 8.48 -26.51
CA GLU A 160 -7.14 9.58 -25.55
C GLU A 160 -8.01 9.28 -24.32
N VAL A 161 -7.60 9.83 -23.16
CA VAL A 161 -8.30 9.73 -21.87
C VAL A 161 -8.30 11.08 -21.14
N SER A 162 -9.26 11.31 -20.24
CA SER A 162 -9.34 12.55 -19.46
C SER A 162 -8.71 12.39 -18.07
N CYS A 163 -7.50 12.91 -17.90
CA CYS A 163 -6.81 12.89 -16.60
C CYS A 163 -7.06 14.20 -15.85
N PHE A 164 -7.82 14.15 -14.74
CA PHE A 164 -8.24 15.33 -13.97
C PHE A 164 -8.89 16.44 -14.82
N GLY A 165 -9.67 16.05 -15.84
CA GLY A 165 -10.34 16.97 -16.75
C GLY A 165 -9.46 17.50 -17.89
N ILE A 166 -8.20 17.05 -17.98
CA ILE A 166 -7.26 17.40 -19.04
C ILE A 166 -7.14 16.22 -20.01
N PRO A 167 -7.44 16.40 -21.31
CA PRO A 167 -7.27 15.35 -22.30
C PRO A 167 -5.78 15.07 -22.51
N ILE A 168 -5.40 13.79 -22.41
CA ILE A 168 -4.03 13.31 -22.65
C ILE A 168 -4.06 11.99 -23.40
N SER A 169 -2.96 11.63 -24.05
CA SER A 169 -2.85 10.32 -24.71
C SER A 169 -2.78 9.20 -23.68
N ALA A 170 -3.31 8.02 -24.01
CA ALA A 170 -3.25 6.84 -23.14
C ALA A 170 -1.82 6.46 -22.74
N ALA A 171 -0.85 6.66 -23.64
CA ALA A 171 0.56 6.41 -23.35
C ALA A 171 1.09 7.38 -22.29
N ALA A 172 0.82 8.69 -22.43
CA ALA A 172 1.26 9.69 -21.45
C ALA A 172 0.59 9.48 -20.08
N ASP A 173 -0.69 9.10 -20.08
CA ASP A 173 -1.44 8.79 -18.86
C ASP A 173 -0.86 7.57 -18.13
N GLN A 174 -0.65 6.46 -18.83
CA GLN A 174 -0.03 5.28 -18.24
C GLN A 174 1.36 5.60 -17.67
N GLN A 175 2.19 6.31 -18.44
CA GLN A 175 3.56 6.59 -18.03
C GLN A 175 3.59 7.48 -16.77
N THR A 176 2.71 8.47 -16.71
CA THR A 176 2.53 9.34 -15.54
C THR A 176 2.07 8.54 -14.32
N GLY A 177 1.07 7.66 -14.49
CA GLY A 177 0.63 6.76 -13.43
C GLY A 177 1.75 5.82 -12.94
N GLY A 178 2.55 5.27 -13.86
CA GLY A 178 3.70 4.44 -13.53
C GLY A 178 4.75 5.19 -12.69
N VAL A 179 5.02 6.46 -13.02
CA VAL A 179 5.91 7.32 -12.23
C VAL A 179 5.35 7.57 -10.83
N VAL A 180 4.05 7.82 -10.69
CA VAL A 180 3.39 7.98 -9.38
C VAL A 180 3.57 6.73 -8.52
N MET A 181 3.28 5.55 -9.08
CA MET A 181 3.43 4.27 -8.39
C MET A 181 4.88 4.04 -7.97
N LEU A 182 5.83 4.28 -8.88
CA LEU A 182 7.26 4.13 -8.63
C LEU A 182 7.72 5.03 -7.49
N LEU A 183 7.45 6.34 -7.58
CA LEU A 183 7.98 7.30 -6.61
C LEU A 183 7.37 7.11 -5.22
N ILE A 184 6.04 6.95 -5.13
CA ILE A 184 5.38 6.77 -3.83
C ILE A 184 5.76 5.41 -3.24
N GLY A 185 5.81 4.35 -4.06
CA GLY A 185 6.22 3.02 -3.62
C GLY A 185 7.67 2.97 -3.15
N ALA A 186 8.57 3.69 -3.83
CA ALA A 186 9.95 3.84 -3.38
C ALA A 186 9.99 4.54 -2.01
N VAL A 187 9.41 5.73 -1.92
CA VAL A 187 9.57 6.60 -0.74
C VAL A 187 8.90 6.02 0.49
N VAL A 188 7.61 5.66 0.40
CA VAL A 188 6.83 5.31 1.60
C VAL A 188 7.27 3.98 2.19
N TYR A 189 7.39 2.93 1.38
CA TYR A 189 7.73 1.61 1.88
C TYR A 189 9.20 1.54 2.34
N LEU A 190 10.11 2.22 1.64
CA LEU A 190 11.50 2.32 2.10
C LEU A 190 11.60 3.11 3.40
N ALA A 191 10.93 4.27 3.52
CA ALA A 191 10.92 5.05 4.75
C ALA A 191 10.34 4.25 5.92
N GLY A 192 9.27 3.49 5.69
CA GLY A 192 8.70 2.57 6.68
C GLY A 192 9.69 1.49 7.11
N GLY A 193 10.36 0.84 6.15
CA GLY A 193 11.40 -0.16 6.43
C GLY A 193 12.58 0.41 7.22
N VAL A 194 13.08 1.59 6.83
CA VAL A 194 14.16 2.30 7.53
C VAL A 194 13.74 2.70 8.94
N ALA A 195 12.52 3.19 9.13
CA ALA A 195 12.00 3.55 10.45
C ALA A 195 11.91 2.32 11.39
N LEU A 196 11.47 1.17 10.88
CA LEU A 196 11.46 -0.09 11.65
C LEU A 196 12.87 -0.57 11.99
N LEU A 197 13.81 -0.46 11.06
CA LEU A 197 15.21 -0.83 11.27
C LEU A 197 15.85 0.08 12.34
N ALA A 198 15.70 1.40 12.20
CA ALA A 198 16.19 2.37 13.17
C ALA A 198 15.59 2.13 14.56
N GLY A 199 14.30 1.83 14.65
CA GLY A 199 13.64 1.48 15.91
C GLY A 199 14.11 0.16 16.54
N THR A 200 14.73 -0.72 15.75
CA THR A 200 15.32 -1.98 16.22
C THR A 200 16.75 -1.75 16.72
N LEU A 201 17.56 -0.99 15.97
CA LEU A 201 18.94 -0.68 16.32
C LEU A 201 19.05 0.23 17.57
N ASN A 202 18.10 1.15 17.74
CA ASN A 202 18.07 2.09 18.87
C ASN A 202 17.41 1.53 20.14
N ALA A 203 16.99 0.26 20.16
CA ALA A 203 16.38 -0.35 21.34
C ALA A 203 17.45 -0.55 22.45
N PRO A 204 17.21 -0.10 23.71
CA PRO A 204 18.19 -0.23 24.79
C PRO A 204 18.62 -1.69 25.03
N VAL A 205 19.94 -1.91 25.11
CA VAL A 205 20.57 -3.23 25.29
C VAL A 205 20.12 -3.97 26.56
N GLY A 206 19.60 -3.26 27.57
CA GLY A 206 19.22 -3.80 28.87
C GLY A 206 18.08 -4.82 28.90
N HIS A 207 17.28 -4.97 27.83
CA HIS A 207 16.23 -5.99 27.76
C HIS A 207 16.74 -7.36 27.26
N ARG A 208 17.88 -7.41 26.55
CA ARG A 208 18.45 -8.65 26.01
C ARG A 208 19.00 -9.59 27.09
N ILE A 209 19.61 -9.04 28.13
CA ILE A 209 20.21 -9.84 29.23
C ILE A 209 19.14 -10.48 30.13
N ARG A 210 17.93 -9.91 30.20
CA ARG A 210 16.87 -10.40 31.10
C ARG A 210 16.06 -11.56 30.51
N GLU A 211 15.96 -11.66 29.18
CA GLU A 211 15.27 -12.77 28.50
C GLU A 211 16.13 -14.02 28.38
N GLU A 212 17.47 -13.92 28.25
CA GLU A 212 18.36 -15.09 28.29
C GLU A 212 18.51 -15.72 29.69
N SER A 213 18.08 -15.00 30.72
CA SER A 213 18.17 -15.44 32.13
C SER A 213 16.90 -16.10 32.68
N ARG A 214 15.88 -16.35 31.85
CA ARG A 214 14.63 -17.03 32.20
C ARG A 214 14.38 -18.21 31.30
#